data_AF-A0A8J7AL73-F1
#
_entry.id   AF-A0A8J7AL73-F1
#
_cell.length_a   1.000
_cell.length_b   1.000
_cell.length_c   1.000
_cell.angle_alpha   90.00
_cell.angle_beta   90.00
_cell.angle_gamma   90.00
#
_symmetry.space_group_name_H-M   'P 1'
#
loop_
_entity.id
_entity.type
_entity.pdbx_description
1 polymer ?
#
loop_
_entity_poly.entity_id
_entity_poly.type
_entity_poly.pdbx_seq_one_letter_code
_entity_poly.pdbx_strand_id
1 'polypeptide(L)'
;MSESITITNEDILNQIKLSCKIPEIIEEIINRKVIENAAATVGITVESQELQQAADKFRLMYQLESAEDTWAWLEKHGLSLDGFEIVVYNRLLSTKLITHLFLDKIEPYFFENQLDYVGVVMYEVVLDDEDLV
;
A
#
# COMPACT_ATOMS: atom_id res chain seq x y z
N MET A 1 7.87 -4.05 38.93
CA MET A 1 7.74 -5.21 38.05
C MET A 1 6.49 -4.98 37.24
N SER A 2 6.62 -4.58 35.98
CA SER A 2 5.47 -4.34 35.10
C SER A 2 4.88 -5.70 34.75
N GLU A 3 3.61 -5.94 35.07
CA GLU A 3 2.92 -7.15 34.61
C GLU A 3 2.82 -7.11 33.08
N SER A 4 3.31 -8.16 32.42
CA SER A 4 3.21 -8.29 30.97
C SER A 4 1.78 -8.67 30.60
N ILE A 5 1.11 -7.84 29.79
CA ILE A 5 -0.19 -8.16 29.21
C ILE A 5 0.05 -8.96 27.92
N THR A 6 -0.42 -10.21 27.89
CA THR A 6 -0.40 -11.04 26.68
C THR A 6 -1.65 -10.78 25.85
N ILE A 7 -1.48 -10.46 24.57
CA ILE A 7 -2.58 -10.30 23.61
C ILE A 7 -2.54 -11.48 22.63
N THR A 8 -3.66 -12.17 22.45
CA THR A 8 -3.80 -13.31 21.54
C THR A 8 -4.54 -12.92 20.26
N ASN A 9 -4.48 -13.79 19.24
CA ASN A 9 -5.26 -13.61 18.00
C ASN A 9 -6.78 -13.59 18.27
N GLU A 10 -7.26 -14.32 19.27
CA GLU A 10 -8.67 -14.29 19.67
C GLU A 10 -9.05 -12.94 20.27
N ASP A 11 -8.16 -12.33 21.07
CA ASP A 11 -8.38 -10.99 21.61
C ASP A 11 -8.48 -9.94 20.49
N ILE A 12 -7.62 -10.03 19.48
CA ILE A 12 -7.65 -9.16 18.30
C ILE A 12 -8.97 -9.34 17.53
N LEU A 13 -9.38 -10.59 17.26
CA LEU A 13 -10.62 -10.87 16.56
C LEU A 13 -11.85 -10.37 17.33
N ASN A 14 -11.84 -10.56 18.66
CA ASN A 14 -12.89 -10.05 19.53
C ASN A 14 -12.90 -8.51 19.52
N GLN A 15 -11.74 -7.86 19.55
CA GLN A 15 -11.65 -6.40 19.45
C GLN A 15 -12.20 -5.86 18.11
N ILE A 16 -11.97 -6.55 17.00
CA ILE A 16 -12.55 -6.19 15.69
C ILE A 16 -14.09 -6.26 15.74
N LYS A 17 -14.66 -7.27 16.42
CA LYS A 17 -16.12 -7.38 16.62
C LYS A 17 -16.65 -6.27 17.52
N LEU A 18 -15.99 -6.03 18.66
CA LEU A 18 -16.39 -5.01 19.63
C LEU A 18 -16.29 -3.59 19.07
N SER A 19 -15.35 -3.34 18.16
CA SER A 19 -15.22 -2.07 17.43
C SER A 19 -16.13 -1.97 16.20
N CYS A 20 -16.99 -2.98 15.96
CA CYS A 20 -17.90 -3.04 14.82
C CYS A 20 -17.20 -2.94 13.44
N LYS A 21 -15.93 -3.33 13.34
CA LYS A 21 -15.12 -3.24 12.12
C LYS A 21 -15.25 -4.45 11.18
N ILE A 22 -16.01 -5.47 11.56
CA ILE A 22 -16.22 -6.67 10.73
C ILE A 22 -16.67 -6.33 9.30
N PRO A 23 -17.63 -5.42 9.05
CA PRO A 23 -18.03 -5.08 7.68
C PRO A 23 -16.90 -4.50 6.83
N GLU A 24 -16.08 -3.60 7.39
CA GLU A 24 -14.91 -2.99 6.73
C GLU A 24 -13.89 -4.07 6.32
N ILE A 25 -13.54 -4.95 7.25
CA ILE A 25 -12.61 -6.06 6.98
C ILE A 25 -13.17 -7.02 5.91
N ILE A 26 -14.49 -7.27 5.90
CA ILE A 26 -15.13 -8.08 4.86
C ILE A 26 -14.98 -7.39 3.49
N GLU A 27 -15.21 -6.08 3.41
CA GLU A 27 -15.06 -5.32 2.16
C GLU A 27 -13.62 -5.35 1.65
N GLU A 28 -12.63 -5.18 2.53
CA GLU A 28 -11.21 -5.31 2.17
C GLU A 28 -10.88 -6.70 1.61
N ILE A 29 -11.41 -7.77 2.23
CA ILE A 29 -11.22 -9.16 1.76
C ILE A 29 -11.89 -9.35 0.39
N ILE A 30 -13.10 -8.83 0.19
CA ILE A 30 -13.82 -8.91 -1.08
C ILE A 30 -13.02 -8.18 -2.16
N ASN A 31 -12.56 -6.96 -1.90
CA ASN A 31 -11.76 -6.16 -2.83
C ASN A 31 -10.51 -6.92 -3.27
N ARG A 32 -9.78 -7.53 -2.32
CA ARG A 32 -8.61 -8.35 -2.65
C ARG A 32 -8.98 -9.51 -3.58
N LYS A 33 -10.04 -10.27 -3.26
CA LYS A 33 -10.49 -11.41 -4.09
C LYS A 33 -10.95 -10.99 -5.49
N VAL A 34 -11.63 -9.84 -5.59
CA VAL A 34 -12.07 -9.30 -6.88
C VAL A 34 -10.86 -8.93 -7.75
N ILE A 35 -9.84 -8.30 -7.17
CA ILE A 35 -8.58 -7.99 -7.86
C ILE A 35 -7.88 -9.26 -8.32
N GLU A 36 -7.72 -10.25 -7.45
CA GLU A 36 -7.12 -11.56 -7.77
C GLU A 36 -7.84 -12.23 -8.95
N ASN A 37 -9.17 -12.31 -8.90
CA ASN A 37 -9.98 -12.92 -9.94
C ASN A 37 -9.92 -12.15 -11.27
N ALA A 38 -10.00 -10.82 -11.21
CA ALA A 38 -9.94 -9.98 -12.40
C ALA A 38 -8.56 -10.10 -13.08
N ALA A 39 -7.48 -10.03 -12.30
CA ALA A 39 -6.12 -10.21 -12.80
C ALA A 39 -5.91 -11.59 -13.44
N ALA A 40 -6.41 -12.65 -12.81
CA ALA A 40 -6.36 -14.00 -13.37
C ALA A 40 -7.15 -14.12 -14.69
N THR A 41 -8.32 -13.47 -14.78
CA THR A 41 -9.18 -13.49 -15.98
C THR A 41 -8.50 -12.85 -17.20
N VAL A 42 -7.72 -11.79 -16.98
CA VAL A 42 -6.95 -11.13 -18.04
C VAL A 42 -5.53 -11.69 -18.21
N GLY A 43 -5.18 -12.77 -17.49
CA GLY A 43 -3.90 -13.44 -17.62
C GLY A 43 -2.70 -12.68 -17.05
N ILE A 44 -2.92 -11.78 -16.08
CA ILE A 44 -1.82 -11.09 -15.40
C ILE A 44 -1.12 -12.06 -14.44
N THR A 45 0.17 -12.26 -14.66
CA THR A 45 1.06 -13.00 -13.76
C THR A 45 2.05 -12.05 -13.07
N VAL A 46 2.61 -12.50 -11.95
CA VAL A 46 3.68 -11.81 -11.23
C VAL A 46 4.88 -12.73 -11.21
N GLU A 47 5.96 -12.29 -11.85
CA GLU A 47 7.22 -13.03 -11.86
C GLU A 47 8.00 -12.75 -10.57
N SER A 48 8.83 -13.71 -10.13
CA SER A 48 9.63 -13.56 -8.89
C SER A 48 10.56 -12.35 -8.93
N GLN A 49 11.08 -11.98 -10.11
CA GLN A 49 11.91 -10.78 -10.27
C GLN A 49 11.10 -9.50 -10.05
N GLU A 50 9.87 -9.43 -10.57
CA GLU A 50 8.99 -8.28 -10.36
C GLU A 50 8.60 -8.17 -8.88
N LEU A 51 8.36 -9.30 -8.23
CA LEU A 51 8.03 -9.37 -6.81
C LEU A 51 9.19 -8.87 -5.94
N GLN A 52 10.42 -9.24 -6.26
CA GLN A 52 11.61 -8.73 -5.56
C GLN A 52 11.75 -7.21 -5.74
N GLN A 53 11.58 -6.70 -6.96
CA GLN A 53 11.63 -5.26 -7.22
C GLN A 53 10.52 -4.50 -6.46
N ALA A 54 9.33 -5.08 -6.38
CA ALA A 54 8.23 -4.51 -5.59
C ALA A 54 8.55 -4.53 -4.09
N ALA A 55 9.21 -5.58 -3.59
CA ALA A 55 9.66 -5.66 -2.20
C ALA A 55 10.73 -4.60 -1.90
N ASP A 56 11.68 -4.36 -2.81
CA ASP A 56 12.70 -3.33 -2.65
C ASP A 56 12.10 -1.92 -2.66
N LYS A 57 11.14 -1.66 -3.57
CA LYS A 57 10.35 -0.41 -3.56
C LYS A 57 9.54 -0.23 -2.29
N PHE A 58 8.95 -1.31 -1.78
CA PHE A 58 8.24 -1.28 -0.51
C PHE A 58 9.19 -0.86 0.62
N ARG A 59 10.35 -1.51 0.73
CA ARG A 59 11.35 -1.17 1.75
C ARG A 59 11.77 0.30 1.66
N LEU A 60 12.04 0.80 0.46
CA LEU A 60 12.37 2.21 0.25
C LEU A 60 11.26 3.15 0.71
N MET A 61 10.01 2.85 0.35
CA MET A 61 8.83 3.67 0.71
C MET A 61 8.58 3.72 2.22
N TYR A 62 8.92 2.65 2.94
CA TYR A 62 8.77 2.56 4.40
C TYR A 62 10.07 2.82 5.17
N GLN A 63 11.13 3.28 4.50
CA GLN A 63 12.44 3.56 5.12
C GLN A 63 13.03 2.33 5.84
N LEU A 64 12.84 1.14 5.28
CA LEU A 64 13.39 -0.11 5.79
C LEU A 64 14.76 -0.34 5.14
N GLU A 65 15.76 0.41 5.60
CA GLU A 65 17.09 0.49 4.97
C GLU A 65 17.94 -0.77 5.22
N SER A 66 17.70 -1.45 6.34
CA SER A 66 18.40 -2.68 6.73
C SER A 66 17.48 -3.90 6.80
N ALA A 67 18.09 -5.08 6.90
CA ALA A 67 17.37 -6.32 7.14
C ALA A 67 16.69 -6.29 8.51
N GLU A 68 17.39 -5.74 9.51
CA GLU A 68 16.90 -5.54 10.87
C GLU A 68 15.66 -4.64 10.90
N ASP A 69 15.65 -3.54 10.12
CA ASP A 69 14.48 -2.65 10.02
C ASP A 69 13.28 -3.38 9.43
N THR A 70 13.52 -4.23 8.42
CA THR A 70 12.46 -5.05 7.82
C THR A 70 11.90 -6.01 8.87
N TRP A 71 12.74 -6.71 9.62
CA TRP A 71 12.29 -7.63 10.67
C TRP A 71 11.54 -6.93 11.80
N ALA A 72 12.01 -5.78 12.26
CA ALA A 72 11.33 -4.97 13.25
C ALA A 72 9.96 -4.50 12.74
N TRP A 73 9.86 -4.14 11.46
CA TRP A 73 8.57 -3.81 10.84
C TRP A 73 7.63 -5.01 10.79
N LEU A 74 8.13 -6.20 10.46
CA LEU A 74 7.32 -7.43 10.45
C LEU A 74 6.80 -7.79 11.85
N GLU A 75 7.67 -7.74 12.85
CA GLU A 75 7.31 -7.98 14.24
C GLU A 75 6.23 -6.99 14.71
N LYS A 76 6.43 -5.69 14.43
CA LYS A 76 5.48 -4.64 14.75
C LYS A 76 4.09 -4.88 14.14
N HIS A 77 4.01 -5.47 12.95
CA HIS A 77 2.75 -5.72 12.24
C HIS A 77 2.25 -7.16 12.40
N GLY A 78 2.90 -7.99 13.22
CA GLY A 78 2.52 -9.39 13.42
C GLY A 78 2.60 -10.24 12.15
N LEU A 79 3.52 -9.91 11.24
CA LEU A 79 3.68 -10.58 9.96
C LEU A 79 4.88 -11.53 9.98
N SER A 80 4.75 -12.67 9.31
CA SER A 80 5.88 -13.49 8.89
C SER A 80 6.47 -12.96 7.59
N LEU A 81 7.61 -13.51 7.17
CA LEU A 81 8.19 -13.23 5.85
C LEU A 81 7.24 -13.64 4.71
N ASP A 82 6.53 -14.77 4.85
CA ASP A 82 5.51 -15.18 3.88
C ASP A 82 4.35 -14.17 3.83
N GLY A 83 3.93 -13.66 5.01
CA GLY A 83 2.92 -12.61 5.10
C GLY A 83 3.36 -11.32 4.41
N PHE A 84 4.63 -10.96 4.53
CA PHE A 84 5.21 -9.83 3.79
C PHE A 84 5.17 -10.04 2.28
N GLU A 85 5.53 -11.23 1.81
CA GLU A 85 5.48 -11.55 0.38
C GLU A 85 4.05 -11.39 -0.15
N ILE A 86 3.03 -11.84 0.59
CA ILE A 86 1.62 -11.64 0.25
C ILE A 86 1.25 -10.14 0.20
N VAL A 87 1.75 -9.32 1.13
CA VAL A 87 1.51 -7.86 1.12
C VAL A 87 2.08 -7.22 -0.16
N VAL A 88 3.33 -7.54 -0.49
CA VAL A 88 4.00 -7.00 -1.68
C VAL A 88 3.32 -7.50 -2.96
N TYR A 89 3.01 -8.79 -3.03
CA TYR A 89 2.33 -9.42 -4.17
C TYR A 89 1.00 -8.75 -4.47
N ASN A 90 0.13 -8.56 -3.46
CA ASN A 90 -1.18 -7.96 -3.65
C ASN A 90 -1.10 -6.51 -4.17
N ARG A 91 -0.13 -5.73 -3.67
CA ARG A 91 0.11 -4.36 -4.15
C ARG A 91 0.58 -4.34 -5.61
N LEU A 92 1.49 -5.24 -5.96
CA LEU A 92 1.99 -5.36 -7.33
C LEU A 92 0.87 -5.81 -8.28
N LEU A 93 0.10 -6.83 -7.91
CA LEU A 93 -1.02 -7.34 -8.71
C LEU A 93 -2.06 -6.24 -8.96
N SER A 94 -2.43 -5.50 -7.93
CA SER A 94 -3.35 -4.36 -8.04
C SER A 94 -2.80 -3.29 -9.01
N THR A 95 -1.52 -2.94 -8.89
CA THR A 95 -0.87 -1.97 -9.79
C THR A 95 -0.89 -2.44 -11.24
N LYS A 96 -0.54 -3.71 -11.50
CA LYS A 96 -0.56 -4.29 -12.84
C LYS A 96 -1.97 -4.29 -13.42
N LEU A 97 -2.97 -4.63 -12.62
CA LEU A 97 -4.38 -4.62 -13.05
C LEU A 97 -4.87 -3.21 -13.37
N ILE A 98 -4.54 -2.22 -12.54
CA ILE A 98 -4.91 -0.81 -12.79
C ILE A 98 -4.30 -0.35 -14.12
N THR A 99 -3.01 -0.59 -14.33
CA THR A 99 -2.33 -0.26 -15.60
C THR A 99 -3.03 -0.95 -16.77
N HIS A 100 -3.32 -2.25 -16.68
CA HIS A 100 -4.01 -2.97 -17.75
C HIS A 100 -5.42 -2.43 -18.05
N LEU A 101 -6.17 -2.00 -17.03
CA LEU A 101 -7.55 -1.54 -17.20
C LEU A 101 -7.68 -0.08 -17.65
N PHE A 102 -6.70 0.76 -17.33
CA PHE A 102 -6.84 2.21 -17.41
C PHE A 102 -5.72 2.95 -18.15
N LEU A 103 -4.60 2.31 -18.50
CA LEU A 103 -3.47 3.01 -19.15
C LEU A 103 -3.91 3.80 -20.39
N ASP A 104 -4.69 3.17 -21.28
CA ASP A 104 -5.17 3.80 -22.51
C ASP A 104 -6.31 4.81 -22.27
N LYS A 105 -6.83 4.89 -21.05
CA LYS A 105 -7.91 5.83 -20.67
C LYS A 105 -7.39 7.12 -20.05
N ILE A 106 -6.11 7.16 -19.64
CA ILE A 106 -5.50 8.33 -19.00
C ILE A 106 -5.49 9.52 -19.96
N GLU A 107 -5.06 9.32 -21.20
CA GLU A 107 -4.93 10.39 -22.18
C GLU A 107 -6.29 11.03 -22.55
N PRO A 108 -7.34 10.25 -22.91
CA PRO A 108 -8.68 10.81 -23.12
C PRO A 108 -9.21 11.58 -21.90
N TYR A 109 -9.06 11.01 -20.70
CA TYR A 109 -9.52 11.65 -19.46
C TYR A 109 -8.79 12.98 -19.20
N PHE A 110 -7.47 13.04 -19.45
CA PHE A 110 -6.70 14.26 -19.31
C PHE A 110 -7.22 15.38 -20.23
N PHE A 111 -7.50 15.07 -21.50
CA PHE A 111 -8.02 16.06 -22.44
C PHE A 111 -9.42 16.57 -22.04
N GLU A 112 -10.30 15.69 -21.57
CA GLU A 112 -11.64 16.07 -21.10
C GLU A 112 -11.59 17.00 -19.88
N ASN A 113 -10.57 16.86 -19.03
CA ASN A 113 -10.43 17.60 -17.77
C ASN A 113 -9.27 18.61 -17.79
N GLN A 114 -8.81 19.02 -18.99
CA GLN A 114 -7.57 19.81 -19.13
C GLN A 114 -7.60 21.10 -18.29
N LEU A 115 -8.75 21.77 -18.19
CA LEU A 115 -8.90 23.02 -17.44
C LEU A 115 -8.62 22.86 -15.94
N ASP A 116 -8.90 21.69 -15.36
CA ASP A 116 -8.63 21.40 -13.95
C ASP A 116 -7.13 21.33 -13.65
N TYR A 117 -6.31 21.09 -14.69
CA TYR A 117 -4.85 20.98 -14.59
C TYR A 117 -4.11 22.27 -14.99
N VAL A 118 -4.81 23.34 -15.39
CA VAL A 118 -4.18 24.61 -15.79
C VAL A 118 -3.80 25.48 -14.59
N GLY A 119 -4.48 25.31 -13.45
CA GLY A 119 -4.27 26.13 -12.26
C GLY A 119 -3.01 25.77 -11.48
N VAL A 120 -2.33 26.78 -10.92
CA VAL A 120 -1.30 26.62 -9.90
C VAL A 120 -1.76 27.29 -8.61
N VAL A 121 -1.57 26.60 -7.48
CA VAL A 121 -1.60 27.21 -6.15
C VAL A 121 -0.16 27.52 -5.76
N MET A 122 0.19 28.81 -5.72
CA MET A 122 1.52 29.29 -5.36
C MET A 122 1.50 29.85 -3.93
N TYR A 123 2.41 29.37 -3.10
CA TYR A 123 2.73 29.97 -1.80
C TYR A 123 4.12 30.59 -1.90
N GLU A 124 4.21 31.88 -1.64
CA GLU A 124 5.48 32.62 -1.63
C GLU A 124 5.85 32.92 -0.18
N VAL A 125 7.09 32.60 0.19
CA VAL A 125 7.70 33.01 1.46
C VAL A 125 8.83 33.97 1.11
N VAL A 126 8.63 35.26 1.36
CA VAL A 126 9.63 36.30 1.14
C VAL A 126 10.46 36.44 2.43
N LEU A 127 11.77 36.31 2.31
CA LEU A 127 12.73 36.53 3.41
C LEU A 127 13.51 37.82 3.12
N ASP A 128 13.76 38.61 4.16
CA ASP A 128 14.46 39.90 4.05
C ASP A 128 15.98 39.77 3.85
N ASP A 129 16.55 38.58 4.09
CA ASP A 129 17.99 38.33 4.06
C ASP A 129 18.29 36.98 3.37
N GLU A 130 19.11 37.03 2.31
CA GLU A 130 19.47 35.88 1.47
C GLU A 130 20.50 34.97 2.17
N ASP A 131 21.15 35.46 3.24
CA ASP A 131 22.24 34.79 3.96
C ASP A 131 21.79 33.92 5.15
N LEU A 132 20.47 33.74 5.36
CA LEU A 132 19.92 32.84 6.39
C LEU A 132 19.66 31.43 5.80
N VAL A 133 20.73 30.71 5.48
CA VAL A 133 20.70 29.24 5.23
C VAL A 133 21.72 28.54 6.12
#